data_AF-A0A925H5D2-F1
#
_entry.id   AF-A0A925H5D2-F1
#
_cell.length_a   1.000
_cell.length_b   1.000
_cell.length_c   1.000
_cell.angle_alpha   90.00
_cell.angle_beta   90.00
_cell.angle_gamma   90.00
#
_symmetry.space_group_name_H-M   'P 1'
#
loop_
_entity.id
_entity.type
_entity.pdbx_description
1 polymer ?
#
loop_
_entity_poly.entity_id
_entity_poly.type
_entity_poly.pdbx_seq_one_letter_code
_entity_poly.pdbx_strand_id
1 'polypeptide(L)'
;MRKFLAALILALSLVTSDAVARQSDAQQRARELAALFSKSKHSVKEKRGVRVEKFLEVRGEPAVKTDVREYSGTYESDSDCAVSIKVGSDGVVEASGCEPSSERPRKFTLRGAQVSGAMLTGTKVYEDGSTGKFEGVFINRTERNSPNAAVVTTFGLGVVFDPPTVGDGFVMTRLFYRLK
;
A
#
# COMPACT_ATOMS: atom_id res chain seq x y z
N MET A 1 -31.53 10.36 40.80
CA MET A 1 -31.16 9.44 39.70
C MET A 1 -31.14 10.06 38.30
N ARG A 2 -31.87 11.15 38.00
CA ARG A 2 -31.85 11.81 36.66
C ARG A 2 -30.54 12.54 36.27
N LYS A 3 -29.73 13.00 37.24
CA LYS A 3 -28.49 13.74 36.97
C LYS A 3 -27.29 12.85 36.55
N PHE A 4 -27.36 11.55 36.82
CA PHE A 4 -26.31 10.59 36.43
C PHE A 4 -26.45 10.08 34.99
N LEU A 5 -27.66 10.13 34.41
CA LEU A 5 -27.89 9.66 33.03
C LEU A 5 -27.35 10.65 31.97
N ALA A 6 -27.35 11.95 32.26
CA ALA A 6 -26.88 12.98 31.33
C ALA A 6 -25.34 13.01 31.19
N ALA A 7 -24.61 12.66 32.25
CA ALA A 7 -23.14 12.60 32.23
C ALA A 7 -22.61 11.42 31.41
N LEU A 8 -23.34 10.30 31.36
CA LEU A 8 -22.95 9.11 30.60
C LEU A 8 -23.09 9.31 29.08
N ILE A 9 -24.11 10.07 28.64
CA ILE A 9 -24.36 10.34 27.21
C ILE A 9 -23.34 11.34 26.64
N LEU A 10 -22.88 12.32 27.45
CA LEU A 10 -21.87 13.29 27.01
C LEU A 10 -20.45 12.67 26.90
N ALA A 11 -20.15 11.64 27.70
CA ALA A 11 -18.87 10.94 27.65
C ALA A 11 -18.75 9.99 26.44
N LEU A 12 -19.87 9.42 25.94
CA LEU A 12 -19.85 8.57 24.75
C LEU A 12 -19.67 9.36 23.44
N SER A 13 -20.05 10.65 23.38
CA SER A 13 -19.91 11.48 22.17
C SER A 13 -18.50 11.98 21.86
N LEU A 14 -17.58 11.94 22.85
CA LEU A 14 -16.21 12.42 22.66
C LEU A 14 -15.28 11.34 22.07
N VAL A 15 -15.57 10.05 22.27
CA VAL A 15 -14.71 8.95 21.82
C VAL A 15 -14.95 8.56 20.35
N THR A 16 -16.16 8.80 19.82
CA THR A 16 -16.51 8.42 18.44
C THR A 16 -15.90 9.36 17.39
N SER A 17 -15.65 10.61 17.73
CA SER A 17 -15.17 11.62 16.77
C SER A 17 -13.73 11.34 16.30
N ASP A 18 -12.85 10.88 17.20
CA ASP A 18 -11.46 10.59 16.87
C ASP A 18 -11.31 9.36 15.97
N ALA A 19 -12.14 8.34 16.16
CA ALA A 19 -12.11 7.14 15.33
C ALA A 19 -12.52 7.45 13.87
N VAL A 20 -13.57 8.25 13.68
CA VAL A 20 -14.04 8.66 12.36
C VAL A 20 -13.02 9.57 11.68
N ALA A 21 -12.41 10.51 12.41
CA ALA A 21 -11.37 11.38 11.87
C ALA A 21 -10.14 10.58 11.40
N ARG A 22 -9.64 9.64 12.23
CA ARG A 22 -8.49 8.77 11.87
C ARG A 22 -8.79 7.88 10.66
N GLN A 23 -10.02 7.37 10.55
CA GLN A 23 -10.43 6.58 9.39
C GLN A 23 -10.50 7.43 8.11
N SER A 24 -11.00 8.67 8.21
CA SER A 24 -11.05 9.58 7.07
C SER A 24 -9.66 9.97 6.56
N ASP A 25 -8.71 10.21 7.47
CA ASP A 25 -7.32 10.52 7.16
C ASP A 25 -6.62 9.31 6.49
N ALA A 26 -6.77 8.12 7.06
CA ALA A 26 -6.21 6.89 6.48
C ALA A 26 -6.77 6.61 5.08
N GLN A 27 -8.07 6.88 4.83
CA GLN A 27 -8.67 6.72 3.51
C GLN A 27 -8.13 7.73 2.50
N GLN A 28 -7.96 9.00 2.90
CA GLN A 28 -7.34 10.01 2.04
C GLN A 28 -5.90 9.62 1.71
N ARG A 29 -5.10 9.27 2.73
CA ARG A 29 -3.71 8.83 2.57
C ARG A 29 -3.60 7.60 1.65
N ALA A 30 -4.52 6.64 1.78
CA ALA A 30 -4.58 5.48 0.90
C ALA A 30 -4.78 5.88 -0.57
N ARG A 31 -5.68 6.84 -0.85
CA ARG A 31 -5.92 7.35 -2.21
C ARG A 31 -4.68 8.04 -2.77
N GLU A 32 -4.01 8.85 -1.97
CA GLU A 32 -2.76 9.53 -2.36
C GLU A 32 -1.66 8.51 -2.69
N LEU A 33 -1.45 7.51 -1.84
CA LEU A 33 -0.45 6.48 -2.09
C LEU A 33 -0.81 5.59 -3.28
N ALA A 34 -2.08 5.17 -3.43
CA ALA A 34 -2.51 4.38 -4.57
C ALA A 34 -2.35 5.13 -5.90
N ALA A 35 -2.57 6.46 -5.91
CA ALA A 35 -2.35 7.30 -7.07
C ALA A 35 -0.87 7.31 -7.53
N LEU A 36 0.08 7.12 -6.62
CA LEU A 36 1.49 6.94 -6.99
C LEU A 36 1.67 5.73 -7.91
N PHE A 37 0.88 4.67 -7.76
CA PHE A 37 0.96 3.48 -8.62
C PHE A 37 0.19 3.61 -9.93
N SER A 38 -0.40 4.78 -10.19
CA SER A 38 -1.06 5.09 -11.45
C SER A 38 -0.08 5.74 -12.45
N LYS A 39 -0.26 5.43 -13.73
CA LYS A 39 0.55 5.97 -14.82
C LYS A 39 -0.27 5.96 -16.11
N SER A 40 -0.26 7.04 -16.86
CA SER A 40 -0.82 7.07 -18.21
C SER A 40 0.24 7.53 -19.20
N LYS A 41 0.29 6.89 -20.36
CA LYS A 41 1.13 7.25 -21.48
C LYS A 41 0.38 6.97 -22.77
N HIS A 42 0.14 8.03 -23.54
CA HIS A 42 -0.33 7.93 -24.91
C HIS A 42 0.63 8.73 -25.81
N SER A 43 1.20 8.08 -26.82
CA SER A 43 2.10 8.75 -27.76
C SER A 43 1.93 8.20 -29.17
N VAL A 44 1.75 9.09 -30.12
CA VAL A 44 1.68 8.79 -31.56
C VAL A 44 2.90 9.41 -32.23
N LYS A 45 3.61 8.63 -33.05
CA LYS A 45 4.72 9.11 -33.87
C LYS A 45 4.50 8.69 -35.31
N GLU A 46 4.69 9.61 -36.24
CA GLU A 46 4.59 9.33 -37.67
C GLU A 46 5.90 9.71 -38.37
N LYS A 47 6.43 8.82 -39.22
CA LYS A 47 7.62 9.09 -40.02
C LYS A 47 7.56 8.32 -41.33
N ARG A 48 7.70 9.03 -42.46
CA ARG A 48 7.68 8.45 -43.82
C ARG A 48 6.45 7.57 -44.06
N GLY A 49 5.27 8.02 -43.62
CA GLY A 49 4.01 7.28 -43.74
C GLY A 49 3.84 6.11 -42.76
N VAL A 50 4.83 5.82 -41.90
CA VAL A 50 4.70 4.80 -40.83
C VAL A 50 4.26 5.47 -39.54
N ARG A 51 3.09 5.07 -39.03
CA ARG A 51 2.54 5.52 -37.74
C ARG A 51 2.79 4.46 -36.67
N VAL A 52 3.42 4.87 -35.57
CA VAL A 52 3.63 4.06 -34.36
C VAL A 52 2.87 4.69 -33.21
N GLU A 53 1.95 3.94 -32.61
CA GLU A 53 1.19 4.36 -31.44
C GLU A 53 1.61 3.53 -30.23
N LYS A 54 1.88 4.18 -29.10
CA LYS A 54 2.11 3.55 -27.81
C LYS A 54 1.04 4.04 -26.84
N PHE A 55 0.36 3.10 -26.21
CA PHE A 55 -0.64 3.35 -25.19
C PHE A 55 -0.32 2.51 -23.96
N LEU A 56 -0.44 3.10 -22.78
CA LEU A 56 -0.38 2.42 -21.49
C LEU A 56 -1.22 3.24 -20.51
N GLU A 57 -2.17 2.59 -19.87
CA GLU A 57 -2.93 3.13 -18.75
C GLU A 57 -2.82 2.15 -17.59
N VAL A 58 -2.31 2.64 -16.46
CA VAL A 58 -2.22 1.94 -15.18
C VAL A 58 -2.97 2.78 -14.17
N ARG A 59 -3.96 2.19 -13.50
CA ARG A 59 -4.76 2.83 -12.47
C ARG A 59 -4.67 2.02 -11.18
N GLY A 60 -4.13 2.64 -10.13
CA GLY A 60 -4.09 2.08 -8.79
C GLY A 60 -5.23 2.65 -7.95
N GLU A 61 -6.06 1.78 -7.38
CA GLU A 61 -7.15 2.16 -6.48
C GLU A 61 -7.01 1.45 -5.13
N PRO A 62 -7.24 2.14 -4.00
CA PRO A 62 -7.24 1.50 -2.69
C PRO A 62 -8.25 0.35 -2.63
N ALA A 63 -7.78 -0.83 -2.27
CA ALA A 63 -8.60 -2.02 -2.17
C ALA A 63 -9.02 -2.22 -0.71
N VAL A 64 -10.16 -1.66 -0.32
CA VAL A 64 -10.74 -1.84 1.03
C VAL A 64 -11.48 -3.17 1.11
N LYS A 65 -11.17 -3.96 2.13
CA LYS A 65 -11.84 -5.24 2.43
C LYS A 65 -12.78 -5.09 3.61
N THR A 66 -13.88 -5.84 3.59
CA THR A 66 -14.80 -5.91 4.73
C THR A 66 -14.16 -6.68 5.88
N ASP A 67 -13.47 -7.78 5.58
CA ASP A 67 -12.68 -8.52 6.56
C ASP A 67 -11.19 -8.23 6.36
N VAL A 68 -10.56 -7.62 7.36
CA VAL A 68 -9.12 -7.28 7.35
C VAL A 68 -8.23 -8.53 7.24
N ARG A 69 -8.74 -9.71 7.59
CA ARG A 69 -7.98 -10.97 7.46
C ARG A 69 -7.73 -11.35 6.01
N GLU A 70 -8.54 -10.86 5.07
CA GLU A 70 -8.32 -11.03 3.63
C GLU A 70 -7.04 -10.35 3.13
N TYR A 71 -6.42 -9.49 3.92
CA TYR A 71 -5.10 -8.92 3.61
C TYR A 71 -3.93 -9.84 3.96
N SER A 72 -4.17 -10.95 4.66
CA SER A 72 -3.11 -11.90 5.00
C SER A 72 -2.60 -12.61 3.74
N GLY A 73 -1.30 -12.84 3.68
CA GLY A 73 -0.65 -13.56 2.59
C GLY A 73 0.80 -13.13 2.39
N THR A 74 1.43 -13.75 1.40
CA THR A 74 2.76 -13.37 0.93
C THR A 74 2.62 -12.55 -0.33
N TYR A 75 3.17 -11.35 -0.31
CA TYR A 75 3.16 -10.41 -1.42
C TYR A 75 4.54 -10.41 -2.08
N GLU A 76 4.62 -10.85 -3.33
CA GLU A 76 5.86 -11.01 -4.08
C GLU A 76 5.99 -9.90 -5.14
N SER A 77 7.20 -9.38 -5.30
CA SER A 77 7.52 -8.43 -6.37
C SER A 77 8.39 -9.12 -7.42
N ASP A 78 8.72 -8.39 -8.48
CA ASP A 78 9.71 -8.87 -9.46
C ASP A 78 11.15 -8.77 -8.93
N SER A 79 11.33 -8.25 -7.71
CA SER A 79 12.59 -8.35 -6.97
C SER A 79 12.61 -9.62 -6.12
N ASP A 80 13.80 -10.02 -5.65
CA ASP A 80 13.95 -11.13 -4.69
C ASP A 80 13.36 -10.84 -3.29
N CYS A 81 12.58 -9.76 -3.15
CA CYS A 81 11.88 -9.40 -1.93
C CYS A 81 10.38 -9.68 -1.97
N ALA A 82 9.92 -10.20 -0.84
CA ALA A 82 8.52 -10.41 -0.52
C ALA A 82 8.17 -9.75 0.83
N VAL A 83 6.88 -9.48 1.03
CA VAL A 83 6.30 -9.04 2.29
C VAL A 83 5.27 -10.07 2.73
N SER A 84 5.48 -10.68 3.90
CA SER A 84 4.52 -11.58 4.52
C SER A 84 3.68 -10.80 5.53
N ILE A 85 2.37 -10.97 5.45
CA ILE A 85 1.40 -10.32 6.33
C ILE A 85 0.47 -11.39 6.89
N LYS A 86 0.23 -11.33 8.20
CA LYS A 86 -0.77 -12.13 8.89
C LYS A 86 -1.57 -11.23 9.79
N VAL A 87 -2.90 -11.27 9.64
CA VAL A 87 -3.82 -10.52 10.48
C VAL A 87 -4.57 -11.52 11.38
N GLY A 88 -4.35 -11.39 12.68
CA GLY A 88 -5.01 -12.19 13.71
C GLY A 88 -6.51 -11.89 13.82
N SER A 89 -7.26 -12.79 14.46
CA SER A 89 -8.69 -12.58 14.76
C SER A 89 -8.95 -11.44 15.73
N ASP A 90 -7.94 -11.07 16.51
CA ASP A 90 -7.90 -9.93 17.43
C ASP A 90 -7.49 -8.61 16.74
N GLY A 91 -7.25 -8.65 15.42
CA GLY A 91 -6.79 -7.50 14.64
C GLY A 91 -5.29 -7.21 14.77
N VAL A 92 -4.54 -8.03 15.50
CA VAL A 92 -3.07 -7.90 15.58
C VAL A 92 -2.48 -8.25 14.23
N VAL A 93 -1.61 -7.37 13.72
CA VAL A 93 -0.93 -7.56 12.45
C VAL A 93 0.51 -7.97 12.72
N GLU A 94 0.89 -9.13 12.21
CA GLU A 94 2.28 -9.58 12.13
C GLU A 94 2.73 -9.41 10.68
N ALA A 95 3.83 -8.69 10.45
CA ALA A 95 4.36 -8.51 9.12
C ALA A 95 5.89 -8.47 9.11
N SER A 96 6.46 -9.02 8.04
CA SER A 96 7.90 -9.03 7.80
C SER A 96 8.18 -9.00 6.31
N GLY A 97 9.39 -8.64 5.92
CA GLY A 97 9.77 -8.63 4.52
C GLY A 97 11.23 -8.25 4.33
N CYS A 98 11.58 -7.87 3.11
CA CYS A 98 12.85 -7.23 2.85
C CYS A 98 12.72 -6.03 1.92
N GLU A 99 13.71 -5.15 2.02
CA GLU A 99 13.94 -4.08 1.06
C GLU A 99 15.13 -4.47 0.19
N PRO A 100 15.04 -4.28 -1.14
CA PRO A 100 16.19 -4.44 -2.01
C PRO A 100 17.31 -3.46 -1.62
N SER A 101 18.55 -3.82 -1.88
CA SER A 101 19.74 -3.01 -1.55
C SER A 101 20.88 -3.45 -2.46
N SER A 102 21.87 -2.58 -2.67
CA SER A 102 23.02 -2.84 -3.55
C SER A 102 23.84 -4.06 -3.16
N GLU A 103 23.97 -4.36 -1.86
CA GLU A 103 24.78 -5.49 -1.38
C GLU A 103 23.94 -6.77 -1.20
N ARG A 104 22.91 -6.68 -0.37
CA ARG A 104 22.00 -7.78 -0.02
C ARG A 104 20.66 -7.23 0.46
N PRO A 105 19.53 -7.91 0.21
CA PRO A 105 18.24 -7.49 0.73
C PRO A 105 18.25 -7.29 2.24
N ARG A 106 17.77 -6.13 2.71
CA ARG A 106 17.67 -5.82 4.14
C ARG A 106 16.35 -6.32 4.68
N LYS A 107 16.40 -7.36 5.52
CA LYS A 107 15.22 -7.94 6.15
C LYS A 107 14.70 -7.04 7.27
N PHE A 108 13.38 -7.00 7.43
CA PHE A 108 12.73 -6.28 8.51
C PHE A 108 11.53 -7.06 9.06
N THR A 109 11.17 -6.73 10.29
CA THR A 109 9.86 -7.01 10.88
C THR A 109 9.13 -5.71 11.14
N LEU A 110 7.79 -5.71 11.09
CA LEU A 110 6.99 -4.53 11.44
C LEU A 110 6.55 -4.61 12.89
N ARG A 111 7.07 -3.69 13.71
CA ARG A 111 6.59 -3.46 15.07
C ARG A 111 5.40 -2.51 15.05
N GLY A 112 4.36 -2.86 15.79
CA GLY A 112 3.14 -2.06 15.89
C GLY A 112 2.43 -1.93 14.54
N ALA A 113 2.42 -3.00 13.76
CA ALA A 113 1.76 -3.01 12.46
C ALA A 113 0.24 -2.93 12.63
N GLN A 114 -0.41 -2.19 11.74
CA GLN A 114 -1.86 -1.94 11.80
C GLN A 114 -2.42 -1.82 10.40
N VAL A 115 -3.64 -2.32 10.21
CA VAL A 115 -4.44 -2.07 9.00
C VAL A 115 -5.54 -1.07 9.32
N SER A 116 -5.62 0.01 8.56
CA SER A 116 -6.70 1.00 8.65
C SER A 116 -7.21 1.34 7.25
N GLY A 117 -8.44 0.98 6.94
CA GLY A 117 -8.95 0.98 5.58
C GLY A 117 -8.11 0.06 4.68
N ALA A 118 -7.44 0.64 3.67
CA ALA A 118 -6.51 -0.07 2.81
C ALA A 118 -5.03 0.21 3.14
N MET A 119 -4.72 0.92 4.23
CA MET A 119 -3.35 1.22 4.63
C MET A 119 -2.79 0.11 5.51
N LEU A 120 -1.53 -0.25 5.28
CA LEU A 120 -0.68 -0.97 6.22
C LEU A 120 0.42 -0.03 6.70
N THR A 121 0.46 0.22 8.00
CA THR A 121 1.48 1.07 8.63
C THR A 121 2.21 0.32 9.74
N GLY A 122 3.46 0.70 10.02
CA GLY A 122 4.21 0.17 11.14
C GLY A 122 5.62 0.75 11.21
N THR A 123 6.44 0.22 12.12
CA THR A 123 7.87 0.54 12.19
C THR A 123 8.67 -0.68 11.74
N LYS A 124 9.42 -0.55 10.64
CA LYS A 124 10.46 -1.50 10.25
C LYS A 124 11.50 -1.58 11.35
N VAL A 125 11.82 -2.78 11.78
CA VAL A 125 12.96 -3.10 12.65
C VAL A 125 13.85 -4.07 11.89
N TYR A 126 15.08 -3.64 11.58
CA TYR A 126 16.04 -4.44 10.82
C TYR A 126 16.94 -5.27 11.75
N GLU A 127 17.72 -6.17 11.17
CA GLU A 127 18.66 -7.04 11.90
C GLU A 127 19.74 -6.27 12.67
N ASP A 128 20.14 -5.10 12.17
CA ASP A 128 21.11 -4.21 12.80
C ASP A 128 20.50 -3.35 13.94
N GLY A 129 19.21 -3.53 14.24
CA GLY A 129 18.47 -2.77 15.24
C GLY A 129 18.04 -1.37 14.79
N SER A 130 18.45 -0.92 13.59
CA SER A 130 17.94 0.32 13.02
C SER A 130 16.44 0.23 12.75
N THR A 131 15.79 1.38 12.62
CA THR A 131 14.35 1.44 12.41
C THR A 131 13.98 2.40 11.30
N GLY A 132 12.79 2.21 10.72
CA GLY A 132 12.23 3.11 9.72
C GLY A 132 10.72 3.04 9.68
N LYS A 133 10.07 4.06 9.12
CA LYS A 133 8.62 4.05 8.91
C LYS A 133 8.28 3.07 7.78
N PHE A 134 7.21 2.30 7.95
CA PHE A 134 6.59 1.53 6.87
C PHE A 134 5.25 2.17 6.50
N GLU A 135 5.08 2.50 5.22
CA GLU A 135 3.78 2.85 4.64
C GLU A 135 3.54 2.00 3.39
N GLY A 136 2.50 1.18 3.46
CA GLY A 136 1.96 0.43 2.34
C GLY A 136 0.48 0.68 2.17
N VAL A 137 -0.01 0.47 0.96
CA VAL A 137 -1.43 0.53 0.62
C VAL A 137 -1.80 -0.71 -0.18
N PHE A 138 -2.88 -1.38 0.19
CA PHE A 138 -3.47 -2.45 -0.61
C PHE A 138 -4.17 -1.84 -1.82
N ILE A 139 -3.83 -2.31 -3.01
CA ILE A 139 -4.22 -1.70 -4.28
C ILE A 139 -4.81 -2.75 -5.21
N ASN A 140 -5.91 -2.41 -5.87
CA ASN A 140 -6.30 -3.01 -7.15
C ASN A 140 -5.60 -2.23 -8.27
N ARG A 141 -4.60 -2.84 -8.90
CA ARG A 141 -3.82 -2.24 -9.98
C ARG A 141 -4.36 -2.73 -11.31
N THR A 142 -5.00 -1.83 -12.02
CA THR A 142 -5.68 -2.06 -13.29
C THR A 142 -4.78 -1.60 -14.43
N GLU A 143 -4.44 -2.47 -15.37
CA GLU A 143 -3.57 -2.18 -16.52
C GLU A 143 -4.29 -2.39 -17.86
N ARG A 144 -4.07 -1.46 -18.78
CA ARG A 144 -4.59 -1.47 -20.14
C ARG A 144 -3.50 -1.02 -21.12
N ASN A 145 -3.19 -1.87 -22.10
CA ASN A 145 -2.09 -1.66 -23.07
C ASN A 145 -2.54 -1.10 -24.44
N SER A 146 -3.85 -0.98 -24.68
CA SER A 146 -4.41 -0.21 -25.80
C SER A 146 -5.85 0.21 -25.47
N PRO A 147 -6.43 1.21 -26.16
CA PRO A 147 -7.81 1.67 -25.88
C PRO A 147 -8.87 0.56 -25.94
N ASN A 148 -8.63 -0.47 -26.75
CA ASN A 148 -9.56 -1.57 -26.98
C ASN A 148 -9.07 -2.90 -26.37
N ALA A 149 -7.94 -2.90 -25.64
CA ALA A 149 -7.42 -4.10 -25.01
C ALA A 149 -8.28 -4.51 -23.81
N ALA A 150 -8.29 -5.82 -23.53
CA ALA A 150 -8.77 -6.33 -22.26
C ALA A 150 -7.99 -5.69 -21.11
N VAL A 151 -8.70 -5.47 -20.01
CA VAL A 151 -8.15 -4.87 -18.80
C VAL A 151 -7.71 -6.00 -17.86
N VAL A 152 -6.53 -5.87 -17.28
CA VAL A 152 -6.02 -6.80 -16.26
C VAL A 152 -6.00 -6.09 -14.92
N THR A 153 -6.68 -6.65 -13.92
CA THR A 153 -6.66 -6.13 -12.54
C THR A 153 -5.90 -7.09 -11.65
N THR A 154 -4.89 -6.57 -10.96
CA THR A 154 -4.06 -7.33 -10.03
C THR A 154 -4.15 -6.73 -8.64
N PHE A 155 -4.51 -7.54 -7.66
CA PHE A 155 -4.48 -7.14 -6.26
C PHE A 155 -3.06 -7.25 -5.69
N GLY A 156 -2.68 -6.31 -4.84
CA GLY A 156 -1.36 -6.33 -4.20
C GLY A 156 -1.16 -5.22 -3.19
N LEU A 157 0.10 -5.08 -2.74
CA LEU A 157 0.56 -4.08 -1.79
C LEU A 157 1.52 -3.12 -2.51
N GLY A 158 1.16 -1.84 -2.58
CA GLY A 158 2.06 -0.78 -2.99
C GLY A 158 2.79 -0.22 -1.78
N VAL A 159 4.12 -0.32 -1.75
CA VAL A 159 4.98 0.21 -0.68
C VAL A 159 5.74 1.44 -1.20
N VAL A 160 5.79 2.50 -0.39
CA VAL A 160 6.60 3.68 -0.65
C VAL A 160 7.83 3.67 0.26
N PHE A 161 8.99 3.93 -0.32
CA PHE A 161 10.26 4.03 0.39
C PHE A 161 10.58 5.48 0.69
N ASP A 162 10.61 5.81 1.99
CA ASP A 162 11.04 7.11 2.50
C ASP A 162 12.05 6.91 3.65
N PRO A 163 13.35 7.21 3.45
CA PRO A 163 13.93 7.71 2.20
C PRO A 163 13.91 6.65 1.07
N PRO A 164 14.05 7.06 -0.20
CA PRO A 164 14.16 6.13 -1.32
C PRO A 164 15.28 5.12 -1.12
N THR A 165 15.03 3.88 -1.52
CA THR A 165 16.02 2.82 -1.51
C THR A 165 16.95 2.97 -2.71
N VAL A 166 18.26 2.88 -2.48
CA VAL A 166 19.28 2.93 -3.54
C VAL A 166 19.79 1.52 -3.81
N GLY A 167 19.74 1.10 -5.08
CA GLY A 167 20.39 -0.10 -5.58
C GLY A 167 21.42 0.25 -6.65
N ASP A 168 22.07 -0.76 -7.23
CA ASP A 168 23.10 -0.57 -8.24
C ASP A 168 22.59 0.20 -9.47
N GLY A 169 22.86 1.51 -9.50
CA GLY A 169 22.50 2.40 -10.61
C GLY A 169 21.04 2.85 -10.66
N PHE A 170 20.21 2.56 -9.64
CA PHE A 170 18.81 3.01 -9.60
C PHE A 170 18.38 3.49 -8.21
N VAL A 171 17.45 4.45 -8.21
CA VAL A 171 16.76 4.93 -7.00
C VAL A 171 15.33 4.45 -7.06
N MET A 172 14.92 3.66 -6.07
CA MET A 172 13.57 3.14 -5.96
C MET A 172 12.80 3.88 -4.87
N THR A 173 11.75 4.58 -5.28
CA THR A 173 10.86 5.32 -4.38
C THR A 173 9.62 4.52 -3.99
N ARG A 174 9.29 3.47 -4.74
CA ARG A 174 8.11 2.64 -4.52
C ARG A 174 8.20 1.30 -5.24
N LEU A 175 7.49 0.31 -4.73
CA LEU A 175 7.39 -1.03 -5.32
C LEU A 175 6.00 -1.62 -5.10
N PHE A 176 5.50 -2.35 -6.10
CA PHE A 176 4.21 -3.05 -6.04
C PHE A 176 4.46 -4.55 -5.90
N TYR A 177 3.94 -5.14 -4.84
CA TYR A 177 4.02 -6.56 -4.53
C TYR A 177 2.66 -7.21 -4.79
N ARG A 178 2.62 -8.27 -5.60
CA ARG A 178 1.41 -9.02 -5.94
C ARG A 178 1.13 -10.07 -4.89
N LEU A 179 -0.14 -10.25 -4.50
CA LEU A 179 -0.52 -11.37 -3.66
C LEU A 179 -0.28 -12.68 -4.44
N LYS A 180 0.40 -13.65 -3.81
CA LYS A 180 0.66 -14.98 -4.36
C LYS A 180 -0.58 -15.87 -4.35
#